data_AF-A0A1C6GMJ5-F1
#
_entry.id   AF-A0A1C6GMJ5-F1
#
_cell.length_a   1.000
_cell.length_b   1.000
_cell.length_c   1.000
_cell.angle_alpha   90.00
_cell.angle_beta   90.00
_cell.angle_gamma   90.00
#
_symmetry.space_group_name_H-M   'P 1'
#
loop_
_entity.id
_entity.type
_entity.pdbx_description
1 polymer ?
#
loop_
_entity_poly.entity_id
_entity_poly.type
_entity_poly.pdbx_seq_one_letter_code
_entity_poly.pdbx_strand_id
1 'polypeptide(L)'
;MHSTLLFYNQRCFTIKTNTSDGCFRKTFSYNGKRYSVRVKTARDLWHKVEEKSSGYLFTQPTTGRPHTETSMKQMWRSFKQALDRDMGAQMASGAIDPETSVVADDLTPYCLRHTYVTDLQSAGVPLNVAKDLLCHQSIALTSQIYTHLSVDAFAEASLTVINFQHAQQRKAKKKSVGNR
;
A
#
# COMPACT_ATOMS: atom_id res chain seq x y z
N MET A 1 -23.49 -30.38 8.03
CA MET A 1 -23.28 -28.92 7.91
C MET A 1 -22.05 -28.70 7.06
N HIS A 2 -22.18 -28.23 5.82
CA HIS A 2 -21.02 -27.91 5.00
C HIS A 2 -20.59 -26.47 5.32
N SER A 3 -19.34 -26.31 5.76
CA SER A 3 -18.72 -25.00 5.99
C SER A 3 -17.89 -24.67 4.76
N THR A 4 -18.32 -23.70 3.96
CA THR A 4 -17.63 -23.34 2.72
C THR A 4 -16.69 -22.16 3.00
N LEU A 5 -15.43 -22.34 2.62
CA LEU A 5 -14.42 -21.30 2.56
C LEU A 5 -14.58 -20.54 1.25
N LEU A 6 -14.87 -19.24 1.34
CA LEU A 6 -14.94 -18.36 0.17
C LEU A 6 -13.90 -17.26 0.30
N PHE A 7 -13.19 -17.03 -0.81
CA PHE A 7 -12.24 -15.93 -0.96
C PHE A 7 -12.89 -14.84 -1.81
N TYR A 8 -13.03 -13.65 -1.26
CA TYR A 8 -13.45 -12.46 -1.99
C TYR A 8 -12.54 -11.30 -1.60
N ASN A 9 -11.93 -10.66 -2.60
CA ASN A 9 -11.01 -9.53 -2.42
C ASN A 9 -9.89 -9.78 -1.39
N GLN A 10 -9.21 -10.93 -1.53
CA GLN A 10 -8.11 -11.39 -0.66
C GLN A 10 -8.44 -11.60 0.83
N ARG A 11 -9.73 -11.63 1.21
CA ARG A 11 -10.18 -11.98 2.57
C ARG A 11 -10.87 -13.34 2.60
N CYS A 12 -10.48 -14.14 3.58
CA CYS A 12 -10.95 -15.52 3.81
C CYS A 12 -12.10 -15.54 4.83
N PHE A 13 -13.23 -16.16 4.47
CA PHE A 13 -14.37 -16.28 5.39
C PHE A 13 -14.96 -17.70 5.41
N THR A 14 -15.33 -18.14 6.60
CA THR A 14 -16.08 -19.38 6.84
C THR A 14 -17.56 -19.04 6.99
N ILE A 15 -18.38 -19.45 6.02
CA ILE A 15 -19.83 -19.23 6.06
C ILE A 15 -20.53 -20.58 6.22
N LYS A 16 -21.50 -20.65 7.14
CA LYS A 16 -22.37 -21.81 7.28
C LYS A 16 -23.49 -21.71 6.24
N THR A 17 -23.49 -22.58 5.24
CA THR A 17 -24.64 -22.76 4.36
C THR A 17 -25.59 -23.76 5.01
N ASN A 18 -26.88 -23.44 5.07
CA ASN A 18 -27.91 -24.41 5.46
C ASN A 18 -28.57 -24.94 4.17
N THR A 19 -28.49 -26.26 3.98
CA THR A 19 -28.66 -26.94 2.69
C THR A 19 -30.12 -27.03 2.20
N SER A 20 -31.12 -26.63 3.00
CA SER A 20 -32.54 -26.75 2.61
C SER A 20 -33.10 -25.54 1.83
N ASP A 21 -32.66 -24.31 2.14
CA ASP A 21 -33.34 -23.08 1.67
C ASP A 21 -32.51 -22.26 0.66
N GLY A 22 -31.32 -22.74 0.29
CA GLY A 22 -30.38 -22.03 -0.60
C GLY A 22 -29.92 -20.65 -0.11
N CYS A 23 -30.17 -20.31 1.16
CA CYS A 23 -29.88 -19.00 1.73
C CYS A 23 -28.65 -19.02 2.62
N PHE A 24 -27.82 -17.98 2.52
CA PHE A 24 -26.71 -17.72 3.43
C PHE A 24 -27.20 -16.95 4.65
N ARG A 25 -26.72 -17.36 5.84
CA ARG A 25 -27.10 -16.73 7.12
C ARG A 25 -25.85 -16.40 7.93
N LYS A 26 -25.83 -15.20 8.55
CA LYS A 26 -24.82 -14.82 9.55
C LYS A 26 -25.46 -13.99 10.64
N THR A 27 -25.11 -14.34 11.87
CA THR A 27 -25.47 -13.55 13.05
C THR A 27 -24.21 -12.87 13.57
N PHE A 28 -24.28 -11.56 13.79
CA PHE A 28 -23.18 -10.79 14.37
C PHE A 28 -23.75 -9.68 15.27
N SER A 29 -22.94 -9.19 16.20
CA SER A 29 -23.31 -8.06 17.05
C SER A 29 -22.53 -6.82 16.63
N TYR A 30 -23.20 -5.66 16.58
CA TYR A 30 -22.59 -4.37 16.28
C TYR A 30 -23.29 -3.27 17.10
N ASN A 31 -22.51 -2.36 17.69
CA ASN A 31 -23.01 -1.29 18.58
C ASN A 31 -24.01 -1.78 19.63
N GLY A 32 -23.72 -2.92 20.28
CA GLY A 32 -24.58 -3.52 21.32
C GLY A 32 -25.88 -4.17 20.80
N LYS A 33 -26.15 -4.12 19.48
CA LYS A 33 -27.33 -4.74 18.86
C LYS A 33 -26.93 -6.01 18.12
N ARG A 34 -27.78 -7.04 18.21
CA ARG A 34 -27.57 -8.32 17.51
C ARG A 34 -28.30 -8.30 16.17
N TYR A 35 -27.56 -8.51 15.09
CA TYR A 35 -28.05 -8.57 13.72
C TYR A 35 -28.08 -10.02 13.23
N SER A 36 -29.19 -10.42 12.64
CA SER A 36 -29.36 -11.70 11.95
C SER A 36 -29.64 -11.42 10.48
N VAL A 37 -28.67 -11.72 9.61
CA VAL A 37 -28.77 -11.45 8.18
C VAL A 37 -29.04 -12.75 7.43
N ARG A 38 -30.10 -12.76 6.61
CA ARG A 38 -30.44 -13.83 5.67
C ARG A 38 -30.43 -13.26 4.26
N VAL A 39 -29.70 -13.89 3.34
CA VAL A 39 -29.64 -13.48 1.93
C VAL A 39 -29.50 -14.69 1.00
N LYS A 40 -29.77 -14.48 -0.29
CA LYS A 40 -29.68 -15.53 -1.31
C LYS A 40 -28.26 -15.74 -1.83
N THR A 41 -27.39 -14.73 -1.80
CA THR A 41 -26.02 -14.83 -2.31
C THR A 41 -25.00 -14.56 -1.22
N ALA A 42 -23.82 -15.17 -1.34
CA ALA A 42 -22.70 -14.90 -0.42
C ALA A 42 -22.22 -13.44 -0.51
N ARG A 43 -22.29 -12.84 -1.70
CA ARG A 43 -21.92 -11.44 -1.96
C ARG A 43 -22.81 -10.45 -1.20
N ASP A 44 -24.12 -10.65 -1.24
CA ASP A 44 -25.06 -9.78 -0.51
C ASP A 44 -24.88 -9.90 1.00
N LEU A 45 -24.50 -11.10 1.48
CA LEU A 45 -24.24 -11.34 2.89
C LEU A 45 -23.03 -10.53 3.31
N TRP A 46 -21.99 -10.54 2.47
CA TRP A 46 -20.78 -9.77 2.68
C TRP A 46 -21.08 -8.28 2.75
N HIS A 47 -21.75 -7.69 1.75
CA HIS A 47 -22.05 -6.26 1.76
C HIS A 47 -22.86 -5.84 2.99
N LYS A 48 -23.89 -6.60 3.38
CA LYS A 48 -24.72 -6.28 4.57
C LYS A 48 -23.98 -6.45 5.89
N VAL A 49 -23.03 -7.39 5.94
CA VAL A 49 -22.20 -7.60 7.11
C VAL A 49 -21.12 -6.53 7.17
N GLU A 50 -20.43 -6.21 6.06
CA GLU A 50 -19.37 -5.19 6.01
C GLU A 50 -19.90 -3.78 6.32
N GLU A 51 -21.07 -3.43 5.78
CA GLU A 51 -21.74 -2.15 6.08
C GLU A 51 -21.98 -1.95 7.59
N LYS A 52 -22.04 -3.06 8.35
CA LYS A 52 -22.33 -3.08 9.79
C LYS A 52 -21.20 -3.71 10.61
N SER A 53 -20.10 -4.17 10.01
CA SER A 53 -18.98 -4.77 10.71
C SER A 53 -17.86 -3.76 10.64
N SER A 54 -17.59 -3.11 11.78
CA SER A 54 -16.47 -2.21 12.05
C SER A 54 -15.84 -1.62 10.78
N GLY A 55 -16.21 -0.39 10.41
CA GLY A 55 -15.73 0.32 9.21
C GLY A 55 -14.22 0.59 9.14
N TYR A 56 -13.41 -0.19 9.85
CA TYR A 56 -11.96 -0.21 9.84
C TYR A 56 -11.45 -1.23 8.85
N LEU A 57 -10.58 -0.79 7.94
CA LEU A 57 -9.94 -1.66 6.96
C LEU A 57 -8.97 -2.64 7.62
N PHE A 58 -8.27 -2.25 8.70
CA PHE A 58 -7.32 -3.10 9.41
C PHE A 58 -7.77 -3.34 10.84
N THR A 59 -7.93 -4.61 11.21
CA THR A 59 -8.39 -5.02 12.53
C THR A 59 -7.55 -6.17 13.07
N GLN A 60 -7.49 -6.26 14.40
CA GLN A 60 -6.81 -7.34 15.10
C GLN A 60 -7.44 -8.69 14.73
N PRO A 61 -6.67 -9.69 14.29
CA PRO A 61 -7.20 -10.97 13.81
C PRO A 61 -8.09 -11.67 14.84
N THR A 62 -7.73 -11.60 16.12
CA THR A 62 -8.40 -12.32 17.20
C THR A 62 -9.66 -11.60 17.71
N THR A 63 -9.63 -10.26 17.76
CA THR A 63 -10.70 -9.48 18.42
C THR A 63 -11.62 -8.75 17.44
N GLY A 64 -11.19 -8.57 16.18
CA GLY A 64 -11.91 -7.78 15.18
C GLY A 64 -11.97 -6.28 15.48
N ARG A 65 -11.25 -5.81 16.52
CA ARG A 65 -11.14 -4.40 16.92
C ARG A 65 -10.05 -3.69 16.12
N PRO A 66 -10.05 -2.34 16.06
CA PRO A 66 -8.92 -1.59 15.52
C PRO A 66 -7.60 -1.97 16.18
N HIS A 67 -6.50 -1.88 15.45
CA HIS A 67 -5.18 -2.05 16.04
C HIS A 67 -4.92 -0.96 17.09
N THR A 68 -4.38 -1.37 18.24
CA THR A 68 -3.82 -0.44 19.24
C THR A 68 -2.39 -0.09 18.87
N GLU A 69 -1.84 0.95 19.49
CA GLU A 69 -0.43 1.32 19.31
C GLU A 69 0.51 0.15 19.63
N THR A 70 0.26 -0.58 20.72
CA THR A 70 1.03 -1.77 21.09
C THR A 70 0.96 -2.86 20.03
N SER A 71 -0.24 -3.10 19.47
CA SER A 71 -0.42 -4.09 18.40
C SER A 71 0.35 -3.69 17.13
N MET A 72 0.35 -2.40 16.79
CA MET A 72 1.15 -1.87 15.67
C MET A 72 2.66 -2.04 15.92
N LYS A 73 3.14 -1.76 17.12
CA LYS A 73 4.55 -1.97 17.51
C LYS A 73 4.97 -3.44 17.40
N GLN A 74 4.10 -4.36 17.83
CA GLN A 74 4.35 -5.80 17.72
C GLN A 74 4.36 -6.25 16.26
N MET A 75 3.45 -5.74 15.44
CA MET A 75 3.42 -6.01 14.00
C MET A 75 4.72 -5.55 13.33
N TRP A 76 5.20 -4.34 13.65
CA TRP A 76 6.48 -3.85 13.15
C TRP A 76 7.67 -4.70 13.60
N ARG A 77 7.72 -5.08 14.89
CA ARG A 77 8.75 -5.97 15.41
C ARG A 77 8.75 -7.32 14.67
N SER A 78 7.57 -7.90 14.43
CA SER A 78 7.44 -9.15 13.69
C SER A 78 7.93 -9.01 12.25
N PHE A 79 7.67 -7.87 11.61
CA PHE A 79 8.18 -7.58 10.27
C PHE A 79 9.70 -7.51 10.25
N LYS A 80 10.33 -6.75 11.17
CA LYS A 80 11.80 -6.67 11.26
C LYS A 80 12.42 -8.04 11.47
N GLN A 81 11.84 -8.85 12.36
CA GLN A 81 12.33 -10.21 12.61
C GLN A 81 12.22 -11.12 11.38
N ALA A 82 11.13 -11.02 10.62
CA ALA A 82 10.98 -11.78 9.39
C ALA A 82 12.02 -11.35 8.35
N LEU A 83 12.27 -10.04 8.22
CA LEU A 83 13.26 -9.47 7.32
C LEU A 83 14.68 -9.91 7.67
N ASP A 84 15.09 -9.75 8.93
CA ASP A 84 16.41 -10.19 9.41
C ASP A 84 16.64 -11.69 9.15
N ARG A 85 15.61 -12.51 9.41
CA ARG A 85 15.69 -13.96 9.16
C ARG A 85 15.87 -14.29 7.68
N ASP A 86 15.16 -13.58 6.79
CA ASP A 86 15.31 -13.75 5.34
C ASP A 86 16.71 -13.35 4.86
N MET A 87 17.30 -12.35 5.52
CA MET A 87 18.68 -11.91 5.28
C MET A 87 19.75 -12.80 5.93
N GLY A 88 19.36 -13.86 6.66
CA GLY A 88 20.27 -14.87 7.20
C GLY A 88 20.60 -14.73 8.69
N ALA A 89 19.93 -13.84 9.44
CA ALA A 89 20.13 -13.72 10.88
C ALA A 89 19.69 -15.00 11.61
N GLN A 90 20.44 -15.36 12.66
CA GLN A 90 20.15 -16.53 13.46
C GLN A 90 19.23 -16.20 14.62
N MET A 91 18.38 -17.18 14.97
CA MET A 91 17.51 -17.09 16.13
C MET A 91 18.21 -17.71 17.34
N ALA A 92 18.43 -16.93 18.39
CA ALA A 92 18.87 -17.41 19.69
C ALA A 92 17.71 -17.29 20.69
N SER A 93 17.29 -18.42 21.29
CA SER A 93 16.30 -18.44 22.38
C SER A 93 14.98 -17.71 22.09
N GLY A 94 14.48 -17.79 20.85
CA GLY A 94 13.21 -17.17 20.45
C GLY A 94 13.29 -15.67 20.14
N ALA A 95 14.48 -15.08 20.13
CA ALA A 95 14.77 -13.74 19.61
C ALA A 95 15.85 -13.81 18.53
N ILE A 96 16.02 -12.73 17.78
CA ILE A 96 17.16 -12.61 16.85
C ILE A 96 18.40 -12.30 17.67
N ASP A 97 19.48 -13.02 17.36
CA ASP A 97 20.78 -12.76 17.96
C ASP A 97 21.29 -11.38 17.47
N PRO A 98 21.50 -10.40 18.38
CA PRO A 98 21.97 -9.06 18.01
C PRO A 98 23.27 -9.08 17.21
N GLU A 99 24.15 -10.08 17.41
CA GLU A 99 25.41 -10.17 16.68
C GLU A 99 25.25 -10.59 15.22
N THR A 100 24.12 -11.25 14.90
CA THR A 100 23.82 -11.72 13.53
C THR A 100 22.76 -10.87 12.82
N SER A 101 22.25 -9.82 13.48
CA SER A 101 21.25 -8.92 12.92
C SER A 101 21.84 -8.17 11.73
N VAL A 102 21.12 -8.17 10.61
CA VAL A 102 21.57 -7.51 9.36
C VAL A 102 20.77 -6.23 9.11
N VAL A 103 19.57 -6.14 9.68
CA VAL A 103 18.72 -4.96 9.60
C VAL A 103 19.26 -3.84 10.48
N ALA A 104 19.27 -2.62 9.93
CA ALA A 104 19.69 -1.42 10.64
C ALA A 104 18.76 -1.08 11.82
N ASP A 105 19.36 -0.64 12.93
CA ASP A 105 18.63 -0.31 14.16
C ASP A 105 17.64 0.86 13.99
N ASP A 106 18.00 1.80 13.13
CA ASP A 106 17.21 3.00 12.81
C ASP A 106 16.15 2.74 11.73
N LEU A 107 15.98 1.49 11.27
CA LEU A 107 14.90 1.13 10.35
C LEU A 107 13.54 1.40 11.01
N THR A 108 12.84 2.39 10.47
CA THR A 108 11.45 2.74 10.83
C THR A 108 10.52 2.55 9.64
N PRO A 109 9.20 2.47 9.85
CA PRO A 109 8.23 2.45 8.74
C PRO A 109 8.37 3.67 7.83
N TYR A 110 8.90 4.78 8.33
CA TYR A 110 9.13 5.99 7.53
C TYR A 110 10.20 5.77 6.45
N CYS A 111 11.21 4.94 6.70
CA CYS A 111 12.22 4.57 5.69
C CYS A 111 11.59 3.93 4.45
N LEU A 112 10.51 3.14 4.62
CA LEU A 112 9.79 2.55 3.48
C LEU A 112 9.12 3.62 2.61
N ARG A 113 8.63 4.70 3.22
CA ARG A 113 8.13 5.86 2.47
C ARG A 113 9.25 6.50 1.67
N HIS A 114 10.46 6.60 2.22
CA HIS A 114 11.61 7.12 1.50
C HIS A 114 11.99 6.25 0.30
N THR A 115 12.07 4.93 0.49
CA THR A 115 12.36 3.97 -0.60
C THR A 115 11.38 4.14 -1.75
N TYR A 116 10.08 4.26 -1.45
CA TYR A 116 9.07 4.49 -2.48
C TYR A 116 9.32 5.76 -3.29
N VAL A 117 9.76 6.86 -2.67
CA VAL A 117 10.09 8.10 -3.40
C VAL A 117 11.32 7.93 -4.29
N THR A 118 12.35 7.27 -3.78
CA THR A 118 13.56 6.97 -4.54
C THR A 118 13.23 6.11 -5.76
N ASP A 119 12.32 5.14 -5.63
CA ASP A 119 11.84 4.32 -6.74
C ASP A 119 11.08 5.16 -7.78
N LEU A 120 10.21 6.07 -7.33
CA LEU A 120 9.50 6.99 -8.23
C LEU A 120 10.47 7.88 -9.01
N GLN A 121 11.50 8.39 -8.34
CA GLN A 121 12.52 9.21 -8.99
C GLN A 121 13.34 8.40 -10.01
N SER A 122 13.75 7.18 -9.63
CA SER A 122 14.49 6.28 -10.51
C SER A 122 13.68 5.85 -11.73
N ALA A 123 12.35 5.75 -11.58
CA ALA A 123 11.41 5.53 -12.68
C ALA A 123 11.15 6.78 -13.54
N GLY A 124 11.79 7.91 -13.24
CA GLY A 124 11.63 9.17 -13.97
C GLY A 124 10.31 9.89 -13.73
N VAL A 125 9.59 9.58 -12.63
CA VAL A 125 8.32 10.24 -12.30
C VAL A 125 8.60 11.70 -11.96
N PRO A 126 7.93 12.65 -12.63
CA PRO A 126 8.08 14.07 -12.34
C PRO A 126 7.78 14.40 -10.87
N LEU A 127 8.59 15.28 -10.27
CA LEU A 127 8.52 15.60 -8.84
C LEU A 127 7.15 16.12 -8.38
N ASN A 128 6.43 16.84 -9.25
CA ASN A 128 5.08 17.31 -8.98
C ASN A 128 4.09 16.14 -8.81
N VAL A 129 4.20 15.10 -9.65
CA VAL A 129 3.38 13.90 -9.56
C VAL A 129 3.78 13.08 -8.34
N ALA A 130 5.08 12.92 -8.08
CA ALA A 130 5.57 12.24 -6.88
C ALA A 130 5.07 12.92 -5.59
N LYS A 131 5.05 14.26 -5.54
CA LYS A 131 4.50 15.02 -4.41
C LYS A 131 3.03 14.68 -4.14
N ASP A 132 2.22 14.61 -5.19
CA ASP A 132 0.79 14.30 -5.07
C ASP A 132 0.57 12.83 -4.64
N LEU A 133 1.36 11.90 -5.17
CA LEU A 133 1.34 10.48 -4.74
C LEU A 133 1.73 10.29 -3.27
N LEU A 134 2.60 11.17 -2.74
CA LEU A 134 3.00 11.18 -1.33
C LEU A 134 2.06 11.98 -0.45
N CYS A 135 1.06 12.63 -1.02
CA CYS A 135 0.17 13.55 -0.33
C CYS A 135 0.91 14.67 0.44
N HIS A 136 2.04 15.16 -0.08
CA HIS A 136 2.77 16.25 0.56
C HIS A 136 2.11 17.61 0.27
N GLN A 137 1.92 18.42 1.32
CA GLN A 137 1.36 19.76 1.18
C GLN A 137 2.28 20.72 0.42
N SER A 138 3.59 20.52 0.47
CA SER A 138 4.59 21.37 -0.18
C SER A 138 5.61 20.56 -0.97
N ILE A 139 5.97 21.08 -2.15
CA ILE A 139 7.03 20.56 -3.03
C ILE A 139 8.40 20.66 -2.35
N ALA A 140 8.61 21.66 -1.47
CA ALA A 140 9.90 21.91 -0.84
C ALA A 140 10.37 20.71 0.02
N LEU A 141 9.44 20.04 0.72
CA LEU A 141 9.72 18.86 1.54
C LEU A 141 10.18 17.66 0.69
N THR A 142 9.58 17.47 -0.49
CA THR A 142 9.96 16.40 -1.42
C THR A 142 11.25 16.74 -2.19
N SER A 143 11.46 18.02 -2.51
CA SER A 143 12.63 18.48 -3.27
C SER A 143 13.91 18.32 -2.43
N GLN A 144 13.97 18.90 -1.23
CA GLN A 144 15.19 18.89 -0.40
C GLN A 144 15.60 17.49 0.08
N ILE A 145 14.64 16.59 0.29
CA ILE A 145 14.92 15.26 0.87
C ILE A 145 15.30 14.24 -0.22
N TYR A 146 14.87 14.45 -1.48
CA TYR A 146 14.92 13.39 -2.50
C TYR A 146 15.56 13.78 -3.83
N THR A 147 15.76 15.07 -4.14
CA THR A 147 16.55 15.40 -5.33
C THR A 147 18.05 15.33 -5.03
N HIS A 148 18.62 14.12 -5.14
CA HIS A 148 20.03 14.01 -5.51
C HIS A 148 20.15 14.48 -6.96
N LEU A 149 20.48 15.75 -7.14
CA LEU A 149 20.75 16.34 -8.44
C LEU A 149 22.09 15.77 -8.95
N SER A 150 22.04 14.59 -9.60
CA SER A 150 23.23 14.02 -10.25
C SER A 150 23.58 14.85 -11.49
N VAL A 151 24.88 14.93 -11.81
CA VAL A 151 25.38 15.63 -13.00
C VAL A 151 24.77 15.02 -14.28
N ASP A 152 24.53 13.72 -14.28
CA ASP A 152 23.94 12.98 -15.41
C ASP A 152 22.49 13.39 -15.67
N ALA A 153 21.69 13.60 -14.62
CA ALA A 153 20.32 14.08 -14.76
C ALA A 153 20.26 15.47 -15.42
N PHE A 154 21.23 16.34 -15.15
CA PHE A 154 21.34 17.64 -15.82
C PHE A 154 21.70 17.52 -17.30
N ALA A 155 22.63 16.62 -17.64
CA ALA A 155 23.01 16.41 -19.04
C ALA A 155 21.81 15.90 -19.87
N GLU A 156 21.06 14.93 -19.34
CA GLU A 156 19.88 14.37 -20.02
C GLU A 156 18.74 15.40 -20.14
N ALA A 157 18.49 16.18 -19.08
CA ALA A 157 17.53 17.28 -19.13
C ALA A 157 17.91 18.32 -20.20
N SER A 158 19.20 18.64 -20.31
CA SER A 158 19.72 19.59 -21.31
C SER A 158 19.48 19.08 -22.74
N LEU A 159 19.75 17.80 -23.00
CA LEU A 159 19.48 17.17 -24.29
C LEU A 159 17.99 17.20 -24.63
N THR A 160 17.13 16.94 -23.64
CA THR A 160 15.67 16.97 -23.80
C THR A 160 15.18 18.37 -24.18
N VAL A 161 15.70 19.43 -23.54
CA VAL A 161 15.35 20.83 -23.85
C VAL A 161 15.78 21.21 -25.28
N ILE A 162 17.00 20.84 -25.68
CA ILE A 162 17.52 21.10 -27.02
C ILE A 162 16.63 20.42 -28.08
N ASN A 163 16.29 19.15 -27.86
CA ASN A 163 15.40 18.40 -28.76
C ASN A 163 14.01 19.03 -28.87
N PHE A 164 13.45 19.48 -27.73
CA PHE A 164 12.18 20.18 -27.71
C PHE A 164 12.23 21.50 -28.50
N GLN A 165 13.26 22.33 -28.30
CA GLN A 165 13.45 23.57 -29.05
C GLN A 165 13.54 23.32 -30.56
N HIS A 166 14.32 22.33 -30.99
CA HIS A 166 14.41 21.95 -32.39
C HIS A 166 13.06 21.47 -32.96
N ALA A 167 12.28 20.70 -32.19
CA ALA A 167 10.95 20.27 -32.59
C ALA A 167 9.97 21.45 -32.76
N GLN A 168 10.03 22.46 -31.88
CA GLN A 168 9.22 23.67 -31.97
C GLN A 168 9.59 24.52 -33.19
N GLN A 169 10.89 24.71 -33.44
CA GLN A 169 11.38 25.43 -34.62
C GLN A 169 10.94 24.77 -35.93
N ARG A 170 10.99 23.42 -36.00
CA ARG A 170 10.48 22.66 -37.15
C ARG A 170 8.98 22.85 -37.37
N LYS A 171 8.18 22.87 -36.29
CA LYS A 171 6.73 23.14 -36.36
C LYS A 171 6.44 24.56 -36.85
N ALA A 172 7.15 25.56 -36.35
CA ALA A 172 7.00 26.96 -36.77
C ALA A 172 7.33 27.15 -38.27
N LYS A 173 8.42 26.53 -38.75
CA LYS A 173 8.83 26.60 -40.16
C LYS A 173 7.85 25.88 -41.10
N LYS A 174 7.23 24.78 -40.68
CA LYS A 174 6.14 24.14 -41.45
C LYS A 174 4.90 25.03 -41.56
N LYS A 175 4.55 25.75 -40.47
CA LYS A 175 3.38 26.64 -40.43
C LYS A 175 3.53 27.87 -41.33
N SER A 176 4.76 28.42 -41.47
CA SER A 176 5.03 29.55 -42.36
C SER A 176 5.08 29.17 -43.84
N VAL A 177 5.39 27.91 -44.16
CA VAL A 177 5.42 27.39 -45.54
C VAL A 177 4.01 26.99 -46.02
N GLY A 178 3.13 26.52 -45.15
CA GLY A 178 1.74 26.15 -45.50
C GLY A 178 0.73 27.31 -45.56
N ASN A 179 1.14 28.52 -45.18
CA ASN A 179 0.33 29.75 -45.24
C ASN A 179 0.69 30.64 -46.44
N ARG A 180 1.47 30.13 -47.41
CA ARG A 180 1.77 30.77 -48.69
C ARG A 180 1.05 30.05 -49.82
#